data_AF-J9DT50-F1
#
_entry.id   AF-J9DT50-F1
#
_cell.length_a   1.000
_cell.length_b   1.000
_cell.length_c   1.000
_cell.angle_alpha   90.00
_cell.angle_beta   90.00
_cell.angle_gamma   90.00
#
_symmetry.space_group_name_H-M   'P 1'
#
loop_
_entity.id
_entity.type
_entity.pdbx_description
1 polymer ?
#
loop_
_entity_poly.entity_id
_entity_poly.type
_entity_poly.pdbx_seq_one_letter_code
_entity_poly.pdbx_strand_id
1 'polypeptide(L)'
;MIVITVDGHRKRLQTKISSELVEFFRNLPIYVGGVTASSTSKIGVLSLIGCYRDLQFYGKVMAFKDAKKLNKVLPDGCPFLN
;
A
#
# COMPACT_ATOMS: atom_id res chain seq x y z
N MET A 1 -11.07 13.19 8.59
CA MET A 1 -10.44 12.62 9.80
C MET A 1 -9.83 11.29 9.44
N ILE A 2 -8.53 11.09 9.68
CA ILE A 2 -7.84 9.82 9.47
C ILE A 2 -7.51 9.22 10.84
N VAL A 3 -7.75 7.93 11.00
CA VAL A 3 -7.38 7.18 12.20
C VAL A 3 -6.30 6.19 11.80
N ILE A 4 -5.14 6.26 12.45
CA ILE A 4 -4.03 5.33 12.26
C ILE A 4 -3.93 4.49 13.53
N THR A 5 -3.79 3.18 13.38
CA THR A 5 -3.55 2.26 14.50
C THR A 5 -2.39 1.35 14.12
N VAL A 6 -1.38 1.31 14.98
CA VAL A 6 -0.20 0.47 14.85
C VAL A 6 -0.01 -0.24 16.17
N ASP A 7 -0.01 -1.57 16.17
CA ASP A 7 0.19 -2.40 17.37
C ASP A 7 -0.69 -2.00 18.57
N GLY A 8 -1.95 -1.69 18.31
CA GLY A 8 -2.91 -1.22 19.32
C GLY A 8 -2.80 0.26 19.69
N HIS A 9 -1.72 0.95 19.32
CA HIS A 9 -1.56 2.38 19.53
C HIS A 9 -2.36 3.17 18.49
N ARG A 10 -3.37 3.90 18.97
CA ARG A 10 -4.30 4.65 18.12
C ARG A 10 -3.98 6.14 18.11
N LYS A 11 -3.77 6.72 16.93
CA LYS A 11 -3.63 8.16 16.72
C LYS A 11 -4.71 8.68 15.77
N ARG A 12 -5.37 9.77 16.16
CA ARG A 12 -6.32 10.49 15.30
C ARG A 12 -5.61 11.70 14.69
N LEU A 13 -5.67 11.81 13.37
CA LEU A 13 -5.11 12.92 12.63
C LEU A 13 -6.25 13.76 12.05
N GLN A 14 -6.26 15.05 12.38
CA GLN A 14 -7.11 16.00 11.68
C GLN A 14 -6.48 16.28 10.32
N THR A 15 -7.23 15.98 9.27
CA THR A 15 -6.84 16.27 7.90
C THR A 15 -7.91 17.14 7.26
N LYS A 16 -7.48 18.23 6.62
CA LYS A 16 -8.30 19.03 5.71
C LYS A 16 -7.86 18.68 4.31
N ILE A 17 -8.56 17.74 3.69
CA ILE A 17 -8.39 17.38 2.29
C ILE A 17 -9.68 17.82 1.58
N SER A 18 -9.54 18.51 0.44
CA SER A 18 -10.69 18.92 -0.36
C SER A 18 -11.33 17.70 -1.03
N SER A 19 -12.61 17.80 -1.39
CA SER A 19 -13.32 16.74 -2.11
C SER A 19 -12.66 16.41 -3.44
N GLU A 20 -12.15 17.41 -4.18
CA GLU A 20 -11.49 17.16 -5.47
C GLU A 20 -10.23 16.32 -5.30
N LEU A 21 -9.45 16.57 -4.24
CA LEU A 21 -8.26 15.78 -3.94
C LEU A 21 -8.62 14.33 -3.57
N VAL A 22 -9.71 14.10 -2.82
CA VAL A 22 -10.17 12.74 -2.51
C VAL A 22 -10.49 11.97 -3.79
N GLU A 23 -11.24 12.58 -4.70
CA GLU A 23 -11.65 11.96 -5.95
C GLU A 23 -10.44 11.67 -6.85
N PHE A 24 -9.52 12.63 -6.95
CA PHE A 24 -8.25 12.43 -7.65
C PHE A 24 -7.48 11.23 -7.11
N PHE A 25 -7.27 11.14 -5.78
CA PHE A 25 -6.51 10.02 -5.19
C PHE A 25 -7.18 8.67 -5.40
N ARG A 26 -8.51 8.59 -5.43
CA ARG A 26 -9.24 7.33 -5.70
C ARG A 26 -9.03 6.80 -7.10
N ASN A 27 -8.70 7.67 -8.06
CA ASN A 27 -8.47 7.30 -9.46
C ASN A 27 -7.01 6.92 -9.74
N LEU A 28 -6.11 7.05 -8.76
CA LEU A 28 -4.72 6.66 -8.93
C LEU A 28 -4.52 5.15 -8.79
N PRO A 29 -3.58 4.56 -9.54
CA PRO A 29 -3.18 3.18 -9.33
C PRO A 29 -2.55 3.00 -7.95
N ILE A 30 -2.91 1.91 -7.28
CA ILE A 30 -2.29 1.51 -6.00
C ILE A 30 -1.08 0.64 -6.30
N TYR A 31 0.06 1.02 -5.74
CA TYR A 31 1.29 0.23 -5.76
C TYR A 31 1.56 -0.33 -4.37
N VAL A 32 1.98 -1.60 -4.29
CA VAL A 32 2.31 -2.27 -3.03
C VAL A 32 3.73 -2.80 -3.11
N GLY A 33 4.52 -2.61 -2.05
CA GLY A 33 5.90 -3.10 -1.96
C GLY A 33 6.93 -2.27 -2.73
N GLY A 34 6.52 -1.32 -3.56
CA GLY A 34 7.41 -0.44 -4.31
C GLY A 34 6.67 0.24 -5.46
N VAL A 35 7.32 1.16 -6.16
CA VAL A 35 6.75 1.85 -7.34
C VAL A 35 7.58 1.53 -8.59
N THR A 36 7.15 2.06 -9.74
CA THR A 36 7.92 1.90 -10.98
C THR A 36 9.28 2.61 -10.89
N ALA A 37 10.28 2.15 -11.65
CA ALA A 37 11.61 2.75 -11.66
C ALA A 37 11.58 4.27 -12.00
N SER A 38 10.70 4.68 -12.91
CA SER A 38 10.52 6.09 -13.28
C SER A 38 9.82 6.91 -12.20
N SER A 39 8.99 6.29 -11.36
CA SER A 39 8.44 6.92 -10.16
C SER A 39 9.51 7.02 -9.07
N THR A 40 10.24 5.94 -8.77
CA THR A 40 11.30 5.90 -7.75
C THR A 40 12.36 6.97 -7.99
N SER A 41 12.79 7.19 -9.24
CA SER A 41 13.78 8.23 -9.55
C SER A 41 13.29 9.67 -9.26
N LYS A 42 11.97 9.89 -9.20
CA LYS A 42 11.37 11.18 -8.90
C LYS A 42 11.07 11.38 -7.41
N ILE A 43 10.60 10.32 -6.73
CA ILE A 43 10.13 10.41 -5.33
C ILE A 43 11.15 9.91 -4.30
N GLY A 44 12.23 9.25 -4.74
CA GLY A 44 13.29 8.74 -3.86
C GLY A 44 12.87 7.58 -2.95
N VAL A 45 11.79 6.88 -3.27
CA VAL A 45 11.26 5.77 -2.44
C VAL A 45 11.83 4.44 -2.90
N LEU A 46 12.42 3.70 -1.96
CA LEU A 46 12.93 2.35 -2.16
C LEU A 46 11.81 1.30 -2.05
N SER A 47 12.00 0.16 -2.71
CA SER A 47 11.10 -0.98 -2.56
C SER A 47 11.23 -1.59 -1.16
N LEU A 48 10.11 -2.07 -0.65
CA LEU A 48 10.03 -2.83 0.58
C LEU A 48 10.66 -4.22 0.40
N ILE A 49 11.31 -4.71 1.45
CA ILE A 49 11.94 -6.03 1.49
C ILE A 49 11.36 -6.78 2.68
N GLY A 50 10.65 -7.89 2.41
CA GLY A 50 10.04 -8.71 3.45
C GLY A 50 8.77 -9.42 2.99
N CYS A 51 8.06 -10.01 3.95
CA CYS A 51 6.75 -10.61 3.77
C CYS A 51 5.65 -9.62 4.21
N TYR A 52 4.66 -9.42 3.35
CA TYR A 52 3.50 -8.59 3.64
C TYR A 52 2.24 -9.41 3.32
N ARG A 53 1.32 -9.51 4.28
CA ARG A 53 0.10 -10.31 4.17
C ARG A 53 -1.09 -9.55 4.78
N ASP A 54 -2.28 -10.09 4.56
CA ASP A 54 -3.53 -9.58 5.13
C ASP A 54 -3.86 -8.12 4.78
N LEU A 55 -3.40 -7.65 3.60
CA LEU A 55 -3.76 -6.33 3.10
C LEU A 55 -5.25 -6.25 2.82
N GLN A 56 -5.91 -5.25 3.40
CA GLN A 56 -7.34 -5.04 3.25
C GLN A 56 -7.66 -3.62 2.76
N PHE A 57 -8.59 -3.53 1.82
CA PHE A 57 -9.25 -2.28 1.45
C PHE A 57 -10.73 -2.38 1.76
N TYR A 58 -11.26 -1.42 2.52
CA TYR A 58 -12.68 -1.38 2.92
C TYR A 58 -13.17 -2.70 3.54
N GLY A 59 -12.32 -3.38 4.33
CA GLY A 59 -12.62 -4.67 4.97
C GLY A 59 -12.54 -5.89 4.06
N LYS A 60 -12.20 -5.72 2.77
CA LYS A 60 -11.97 -6.83 1.84
C LYS A 60 -10.49 -7.17 1.76
N VAL A 61 -10.16 -8.45 2.01
CA VAL A 61 -8.80 -8.98 1.82
C VAL A 61 -8.45 -8.99 0.34
N MET A 62 -7.26 -8.48 0.03
CA MET A 62 -6.73 -8.39 -1.33
C MET A 62 -5.75 -9.53 -1.59
N ALA A 63 -6.03 -10.35 -2.59
CA ALA A 63 -5.09 -11.37 -3.05
C ALA A 63 -4.08 -10.75 -4.02
N PHE A 64 -2.77 -10.80 -3.69
CA PHE A 64 -1.74 -10.17 -4.52
C PHE A 64 -1.62 -10.81 -5.91
N LYS A 65 -1.98 -12.09 -6.05
CA LYS A 65 -2.02 -12.77 -7.35
C LYS A 65 -2.96 -12.11 -8.37
N ASP A 66 -3.97 -11.35 -7.90
CA ASP A 66 -4.94 -10.65 -8.75
C ASP A 66 -4.45 -9.26 -9.18
N ALA A 67 -3.21 -8.86 -8.82
CA ALA A 67 -2.66 -7.58 -9.21
C ALA A 67 -2.49 -7.46 -10.73
N LYS A 68 -2.79 -6.29 -11.28
CA LYS A 68 -2.61 -6.00 -12.72
C LYS A 68 -1.17 -6.18 -13.21
N LYS A 69 -0.19 -6.04 -12.32
CA LYS A 69 1.24 -6.23 -12.62
C LYS A 69 1.97 -6.70 -11.36
N LEU A 70 2.81 -7.72 -11.53
CA LEU A 70 3.74 -8.22 -10.53
C LEU A 70 5.17 -8.04 -11.04
N ASN A 71 6.11 -7.71 -10.15
CA ASN A 71 7.51 -7.52 -10.53
C ASN A 71 8.44 -7.97 -9.40
N LYS A 72 9.16 -9.08 -9.60
CA LYS A 72 10.11 -9.65 -8.64
C LYS A 72 9.51 -9.88 -7.24
N VAL A 73 8.29 -10.40 -7.19
CA VAL A 73 7.57 -10.74 -5.94
C VAL A 73 7.11 -12.19 -5.98
N LEU A 74 6.89 -12.76 -4.79
CA LEU A 74 6.27 -14.06 -4.60
C LEU A 74 4.87 -13.85 -3.97
N PRO A 75 3.78 -13.86 -4.75
CA PRO A 75 2.46 -13.40 -4.30
C PRO A 75 1.80 -14.31 -3.25
N ASP A 76 2.08 -15.62 -3.29
CA ASP A 76 1.49 -16.64 -2.41
C ASP A 76 2.55 -17.33 -1.55
N GLY A 77 3.62 -16.63 -1.18
CA GLY A 77 4.69 -17.21 -0.39
C GLY A 77 5.48 -16.21 0.42
N CYS A 78 5.90 -16.63 1.60
CA CYS A 78 6.72 -15.84 2.51
C CYS A 78 7.90 -16.69 3.01
N PRO A 79 9.00 -16.72 2.25
CA PRO A 79 10.11 -17.67 2.43
C PRO A 79 11.00 -17.38 3.66
N PHE A 80 10.64 -16.39 4.47
CA PHE A 80 11.36 -15.99 5.69
C PHE A 80 10.50 -16.06 6.96
N LEU A 81 9.31 -16.68 6.87
CA LEU A 81 8.54 -17.04 8.07
C LEU A 81 9.12 -18.34 8.63
N ASN A 82 9.99 -18.22 9.64
CA ASN A 82 10.24 -19.30 10.59
C ASN A 82 9.08 -19.40 11.57
#